data_AF-A0A2Z5UN95-F1
#
_entry.id   AF-A0A2Z5UN95-F1
#
_cell.length_a   1.000
_cell.length_b   1.000
_cell.length_c   1.000
_cell.angle_alpha   90.00
_cell.angle_beta   90.00
_cell.angle_gamma   90.00
#
_symmetry.space_group_name_H-M   'P 1'
#
loop_
_entity.id
_entity.type
_entity.pdbx_description
1 polymer ?
#
loop_
_entity_poly.entity_id
_entity_poly.type
_entity_poly.pdbx_seq_one_letter_code
_entity_poly.pdbx_strand_id
1 'polypeptide(L)'
;MAVSCLSQIDWDAMGSMLSGLAAWGGVAAVIWAAKQGRDAVADWRAQKQLERQMDTGERVLTAAYRAKDALEGIRGNFISAAELSRAEAKLVEDGFDLKAQPPERAKRLCTAQAIYHRSNATHEDWNALYSVMPFATAFFGKDEEECLRTIAHQHRIVLVAVESYVDDHDSSDRDFTRKLRADMFLGRGEDDPVAAKVNQAVANLESKIIPLLRNDFAASAVGRAKAMSKAEAVSAAVNAGP
;
A
#
# COMPACT_ATOMS: atom_id res chain seq x y z
N MET A 1 87.63 -44.83 -26.89
CA MET A 1 86.67 -45.23 -25.83
C MET A 1 85.79 -44.02 -25.50
N ALA A 2 84.54 -44.30 -25.16
CA ALA A 2 83.36 -43.45 -25.30
C ALA A 2 83.44 -42.05 -24.68
N VAL A 3 83.00 -41.05 -25.46
CA VAL A 3 82.54 -39.74 -24.99
C VAL A 3 81.03 -39.83 -24.81
N SER A 4 80.56 -39.70 -23.58
CA SER A 4 79.15 -39.58 -23.23
C SER A 4 78.75 -38.10 -23.25
N CYS A 5 77.99 -37.69 -24.26
CA CYS A 5 77.28 -36.40 -24.27
C CYS A 5 75.80 -36.66 -24.04
N LEU A 6 75.36 -36.62 -22.79
CA LEU A 6 73.94 -36.44 -22.44
C LEU A 6 73.67 -34.93 -22.45
N SER A 7 73.06 -34.44 -23.53
CA SER A 7 72.42 -33.12 -23.50
C SER A 7 71.18 -33.21 -22.61
N GLN A 8 71.22 -32.57 -21.45
CA GLN A 8 70.03 -32.26 -20.66
C GLN A 8 69.06 -31.46 -21.53
N ILE A 9 67.93 -32.08 -21.89
CA ILE A 9 66.76 -31.35 -22.36
C ILE A 9 66.13 -30.76 -21.09
N ASP A 10 66.27 -29.45 -20.95
CA ASP A 10 65.76 -28.68 -19.83
C ASP A 10 64.23 -28.53 -19.98
N TRP A 11 63.49 -29.44 -19.35
CA TRP A 11 62.02 -29.46 -19.34
C TRP A 11 61.41 -28.37 -18.44
N ASP A 12 62.21 -27.70 -17.59
CA ASP A 12 61.72 -26.66 -16.67
C ASP A 12 61.45 -25.32 -17.40
N ALA A 13 62.11 -25.06 -18.53
CA ALA A 13 61.90 -23.84 -19.29
C ALA A 13 60.54 -23.82 -20.03
N MET A 14 60.00 -24.98 -20.42
CA MET A 14 58.69 -25.06 -21.11
C MET A 14 57.51 -25.16 -20.14
N GLY A 15 57.73 -25.62 -18.90
CA GLY A 15 56.72 -25.63 -17.83
C GLY A 15 56.40 -24.24 -17.26
N SER A 16 57.37 -23.32 -17.25
CA SER A 16 57.18 -21.95 -16.74
C SER A 16 56.40 -21.03 -17.68
N MET A 17 56.44 -21.26 -19.00
CA MET A 17 55.66 -20.46 -19.97
C MET A 17 54.20 -20.91 -20.12
N LEU A 18 53.91 -22.21 -19.97
CA LEU A 18 52.53 -22.75 -20.07
C LEU A 18 51.68 -22.48 -18.81
N SER A 19 52.32 -22.37 -17.63
CA SER A 19 51.67 -21.89 -16.41
C SER A 19 51.36 -20.39 -16.44
N GLY A 20 52.13 -19.61 -17.21
CA GLY A 20 51.91 -18.18 -17.41
C GLY A 20 50.60 -17.83 -18.12
N LEU A 21 50.20 -18.58 -19.17
CA LEU A 21 48.95 -18.33 -19.92
C LEU A 21 47.70 -18.97 -19.29
N ALA A 22 47.85 -20.09 -18.57
CA ALA A 22 46.76 -20.67 -17.79
C ALA A 22 46.32 -19.78 -16.61
N ALA A 23 47.25 -18.99 -16.05
CA ALA A 23 46.96 -18.04 -14.97
C ALA A 23 46.04 -16.88 -15.41
N TRP A 24 46.16 -16.38 -16.65
CA TRP A 24 45.32 -15.28 -17.15
C TRP A 24 43.88 -15.73 -17.48
N GLY A 25 43.70 -16.95 -17.99
CA GLY A 25 42.39 -17.53 -18.25
C GLY A 25 41.58 -17.80 -16.96
N GLY A 26 42.24 -18.30 -15.92
CA GLY A 26 41.63 -18.51 -14.60
C GLY A 26 41.19 -17.20 -13.94
N VAL A 27 42.00 -16.15 -14.01
CA VAL A 27 41.66 -14.82 -13.47
C VAL A 27 40.50 -14.17 -14.24
N ALA A 28 40.47 -14.29 -15.57
CA ALA A 28 39.34 -13.79 -16.37
C ALA A 28 38.02 -14.52 -16.06
N ALA A 29 38.05 -15.84 -15.86
CA ALA A 29 36.89 -16.63 -15.47
C ALA A 29 36.38 -16.26 -14.07
N VAL A 30 37.28 -16.01 -13.11
CA VAL A 30 36.92 -15.54 -11.76
C VAL A 30 36.36 -14.12 -11.80
N ILE A 31 36.93 -13.21 -12.59
CA ILE A 31 36.41 -11.85 -12.78
C ILE A 31 35.03 -11.89 -13.45
N TRP A 32 34.84 -12.74 -14.47
CA TRP A 32 33.57 -12.92 -15.15
C TRP A 32 32.51 -13.55 -14.23
N ALA A 33 32.85 -14.61 -13.48
CA ALA A 33 31.96 -15.20 -12.49
C ALA A 33 31.63 -14.24 -11.34
N ALA A 34 32.58 -13.41 -10.92
CA ALA A 34 32.34 -12.37 -9.91
C ALA A 34 31.44 -11.24 -10.46
N LYS A 35 31.55 -10.90 -11.75
CA LYS A 35 30.67 -9.93 -12.42
C LYS A 35 29.25 -10.49 -12.59
N GLN A 36 29.13 -11.71 -13.13
CA GLN A 36 27.87 -12.44 -13.25
C GLN A 36 27.19 -12.62 -11.88
N GLY A 37 27.97 -12.90 -10.83
CA GLY A 37 27.48 -13.01 -9.46
C GLY A 37 27.03 -11.68 -8.87
N ARG A 38 27.70 -10.56 -9.17
CA ARG A 38 27.26 -9.22 -8.76
C ARG A 38 25.95 -8.82 -9.41
N ASP A 39 25.82 -9.06 -10.71
CA ASP A 39 24.61 -8.74 -11.47
C ASP A 39 23.44 -9.61 -10.99
N ALA A 40 23.67 -10.91 -10.75
CA ALA A 40 22.66 -11.81 -10.19
C ALA A 40 22.20 -11.40 -8.77
N VAL A 41 23.11 -10.94 -7.91
CA VAL A 41 22.76 -10.45 -6.56
C VAL A 41 22.00 -9.13 -6.63
N ALA A 42 22.37 -8.22 -7.55
CA ALA A 42 21.65 -6.97 -7.77
C ALA A 42 20.22 -7.23 -8.26
N ASP A 43 20.06 -8.13 -9.24
CA ASP A 43 18.76 -8.55 -9.77
C ASP A 43 17.90 -9.21 -8.69
N TRP A 44 18.49 -10.10 -7.88
CA TRP A 44 17.79 -10.72 -6.76
C TRP A 44 17.33 -9.68 -5.72
N ARG A 45 18.16 -8.69 -5.40
CA ARG A 45 17.78 -7.60 -4.47
C ARG A 45 16.63 -6.76 -5.05
N ALA A 46 16.69 -6.43 -6.34
CA ALA A 46 15.64 -5.68 -7.02
C ALA A 46 14.31 -6.45 -7.03
N GLN A 47 14.35 -7.75 -7.32
CA GLN A 47 13.18 -8.63 -7.25
C GLN A 47 12.59 -8.67 -5.84
N LYS A 48 13.43 -8.84 -4.80
CA LYS A 48 12.97 -8.87 -3.41
C LYS A 48 12.39 -7.54 -2.94
N GLN A 49 12.92 -6.43 -3.41
CA GLN A 49 12.36 -5.11 -3.13
C GLN A 49 10.98 -4.93 -3.78
N LEU A 50 10.83 -5.38 -5.03
CA LEU A 50 9.57 -5.33 -5.75
C LEU A 50 8.51 -6.25 -5.10
N GLU A 51 8.87 -7.47 -4.69
CA GLU A 51 7.98 -8.35 -3.94
C GLU A 51 7.44 -7.69 -2.66
N ARG A 52 8.31 -7.03 -1.89
CA ARG A 52 7.91 -6.29 -0.67
C ARG A 52 7.01 -5.10 -0.99
N GLN A 53 7.30 -4.39 -2.07
CA GLN A 53 6.48 -3.28 -2.51
C GLN A 53 5.09 -3.74 -2.95
N MET A 54 4.98 -4.90 -3.62
CA MET A 54 3.69 -5.50 -3.99
C MET A 54 2.88 -5.93 -2.76
N ASP A 55 3.46 -6.71 -1.84
CA ASP A 55 2.77 -7.12 -0.58
C ASP A 55 2.31 -5.89 0.23
N THR A 56 3.16 -4.86 0.30
CA THR A 56 2.79 -3.60 0.96
C THR A 56 1.65 -2.89 0.22
N GLY A 57 1.69 -2.86 -1.11
CA GLY A 57 0.63 -2.28 -1.94
C GLY A 57 -0.72 -2.95 -1.74
N GLU A 58 -0.74 -4.28 -1.68
CA GLU A 58 -1.96 -5.06 -1.40
C GLU A 58 -2.53 -4.74 -0.02
N ARG A 59 -1.68 -4.65 1.00
CA ARG A 59 -2.08 -4.28 2.37
C ARG A 59 -2.66 -2.87 2.43
N VAL A 60 -2.01 -1.91 1.78
CA VAL A 60 -2.45 -0.51 1.71
C VAL A 60 -3.82 -0.41 1.05
N LEU A 61 -4.01 -1.03 -0.13
CA LEU A 61 -5.30 -0.99 -0.82
C LEU A 61 -6.39 -1.72 -0.04
N THR A 62 -6.08 -2.88 0.54
CA THR A 62 -7.04 -3.63 1.36
C THR A 62 -7.52 -2.80 2.56
N ALA A 63 -6.59 -2.14 3.26
CA ALA A 63 -6.94 -1.28 4.38
C ALA A 63 -7.76 -0.05 3.93
N ALA A 64 -7.40 0.56 2.80
CA ALA A 64 -8.16 1.69 2.25
C ALA A 64 -9.60 1.31 1.87
N TYR A 65 -9.79 0.14 1.24
CA TYR A 65 -11.13 -0.36 0.89
C TYR A 65 -11.95 -0.70 2.13
N ARG A 66 -11.37 -1.40 3.11
CA ARG A 66 -12.06 -1.69 4.37
C ARG A 66 -12.48 -0.42 5.10
N ALA A 67 -11.60 0.59 5.15
CA ALA A 67 -11.91 1.87 5.76
C ALA A 67 -13.03 2.63 4.99
N LYS A 68 -13.02 2.58 3.66
CA LYS A 68 -14.11 3.11 2.84
C LYS A 68 -15.44 2.42 3.16
N ASP A 69 -15.48 1.10 3.10
CA ASP A 69 -16.70 0.31 3.35
C ASP A 69 -17.21 0.50 4.78
N ALA A 70 -16.29 0.57 5.75
CA ALA A 70 -16.60 0.89 7.14
C ALA A 70 -17.26 2.28 7.26
N LEU A 71 -16.73 3.29 6.58
CA LEU A 71 -17.29 4.63 6.58
C LEU A 71 -18.69 4.67 5.95
N GLU A 72 -18.89 3.95 4.85
CA GLU A 72 -20.21 3.80 4.23
C GLU A 72 -21.21 3.12 5.18
N GLY A 73 -20.77 2.08 5.89
CA GLY A 73 -21.58 1.40 6.91
C GLY A 73 -21.96 2.31 8.08
N ILE A 74 -21.02 3.11 8.59
CA ILE A 74 -21.28 4.10 9.65
C ILE A 74 -22.34 5.10 9.18
N ARG A 75 -22.18 5.63 7.96
CA ARG A 75 -23.06 6.65 7.36
C ARG A 75 -24.35 6.11 6.74
N GLY A 76 -24.64 4.82 6.91
CA GLY A 76 -25.83 4.18 6.37
C GLY A 76 -27.12 4.86 6.83
N ASN A 77 -27.95 5.28 5.88
CA ASN A 77 -29.19 6.05 6.12
C ASN A 77 -30.22 5.35 6.99
N PHE A 78 -30.24 4.02 6.95
CA PHE A 78 -31.21 3.23 7.69
C PHE A 78 -30.62 2.88 9.05
N ILE A 79 -31.23 3.37 10.12
CA ILE A 79 -30.94 2.94 11.50
C ILE A 79 -32.11 2.07 11.96
N SER A 80 -31.80 0.81 12.26
CA SER A 80 -32.82 -0.15 12.67
C SER A 80 -33.36 0.16 14.07
N ALA A 81 -34.60 -0.25 14.34
CA ALA A 81 -35.18 -0.12 15.69
C ALA A 81 -34.32 -0.83 16.75
N ALA A 82 -33.71 -1.97 16.41
CA ALA A 82 -32.81 -2.69 17.31
C ALA A 82 -31.51 -1.93 17.60
N GLU A 83 -30.98 -1.17 16.64
CA GLU A 83 -29.85 -0.26 16.90
C GLU A 83 -30.25 0.88 17.82
N LEU A 84 -31.41 1.49 17.61
CA LEU A 84 -31.92 2.56 18.47
C LEU A 84 -32.19 2.08 19.90
N SER A 85 -32.78 0.89 20.08
CA SER A 85 -33.01 0.32 21.40
C SER A 85 -31.69 -0.01 22.13
N ARG A 86 -30.67 -0.50 21.41
CA ARG A 86 -29.33 -0.72 21.99
C ARG A 86 -28.68 0.60 22.40
N ALA A 87 -28.80 1.63 21.56
CA ALA A 87 -28.28 2.96 21.83
C ALA A 87 -28.97 3.60 23.05
N GLU A 88 -30.30 3.49 23.15
CA GLU A 88 -31.08 3.93 24.31
C GLU A 88 -30.64 3.22 25.59
N ALA A 89 -30.54 1.88 25.56
CA ALA A 89 -30.09 1.10 26.71
C ALA A 89 -28.68 1.52 27.15
N LYS A 90 -27.78 1.78 26.20
CA LYS A 90 -26.41 2.22 26.51
C LYS A 90 -26.38 3.60 27.17
N LEU A 91 -27.16 4.56 26.68
CA LEU A 91 -27.24 5.90 27.28
C LEU A 91 -27.78 5.84 28.71
N VAL A 92 -28.79 5.00 28.97
CA VAL A 92 -29.32 4.80 30.33
C VAL A 92 -28.29 4.12 31.23
N GLU A 93 -27.56 3.12 30.73
CA GLU A 93 -26.45 2.47 31.45
C GLU A 93 -25.35 3.47 31.83
N ASP A 94 -25.02 4.40 30.93
CA ASP A 94 -24.04 5.46 31.15
C ASP A 94 -24.56 6.59 32.09
N GLY A 95 -25.76 6.42 32.65
CA GLY A 95 -26.36 7.32 33.64
C GLY A 95 -27.14 8.49 33.06
N PHE A 96 -27.46 8.47 31.77
CA PHE A 96 -28.19 9.54 31.10
C PHE A 96 -29.71 9.39 31.27
N ASP A 97 -30.37 10.39 31.86
CA ASP A 97 -31.83 10.40 31.97
C ASP A 97 -32.49 10.96 30.70
N LEU A 98 -32.86 10.06 29.78
CA LEU A 98 -33.52 10.41 28.53
C LEU A 98 -34.93 10.99 28.72
N LYS A 99 -35.62 10.68 29.84
CA LYS A 99 -36.97 11.20 30.11
C LYS A 99 -36.95 12.65 30.56
N ALA A 100 -35.84 13.09 31.15
CA ALA A 100 -35.62 14.47 31.54
C ALA A 100 -35.27 15.39 30.34
N GLN A 101 -34.92 14.82 29.18
CA GLN A 101 -34.60 15.61 27.98
C GLN A 101 -35.84 15.90 27.13
N PRO A 102 -35.80 16.97 26.31
CA PRO A 102 -36.79 17.16 25.24
C PRO A 102 -36.80 15.95 24.29
N PRO A 103 -37.98 15.53 23.80
CA PRO A 103 -38.12 14.30 23.01
C PRO A 103 -37.27 14.32 21.73
N GLU A 104 -37.14 15.47 21.08
CA GLU A 104 -36.29 15.65 19.90
C GLU A 104 -34.80 15.47 20.23
N ARG A 105 -34.34 16.00 21.38
CA ARG A 105 -32.95 15.85 21.81
C ARG A 105 -32.66 14.40 22.19
N ALA A 106 -33.56 13.73 22.91
CA ALA A 106 -33.43 12.31 23.25
C ALA A 106 -33.29 11.44 21.98
N LYS A 107 -34.11 11.70 20.95
CA LYS A 107 -34.02 10.99 19.67
C LYS A 107 -32.68 11.22 18.95
N ARG A 108 -32.15 12.45 18.97
CA ARG A 108 -30.84 12.77 18.39
C ARG A 108 -29.70 12.09 19.14
N LEU A 109 -29.76 12.05 20.47
CA LEU A 109 -28.80 11.31 21.30
C LEU A 109 -28.79 9.82 20.96
N CYS A 110 -29.96 9.17 20.87
CA CYS A 110 -30.04 7.77 20.46
C CYS A 110 -29.49 7.54 19.05
N THR A 111 -29.74 8.48 18.12
CA THR A 111 -29.22 8.43 16.75
C THR A 111 -27.69 8.53 16.75
N ALA A 112 -27.13 9.49 17.49
CA ALA A 112 -25.70 9.69 17.61
C ALA A 112 -25.01 8.47 18.23
N GLN A 113 -25.58 7.95 19.32
CA GLN A 113 -25.09 6.76 19.99
C GLN A 113 -25.13 5.52 19.08
N ALA A 114 -26.17 5.37 18.25
CA ALA A 114 -26.22 4.29 17.25
C ALA A 114 -25.07 4.40 16.23
N ILE A 115 -24.75 5.61 15.76
CA ILE A 115 -23.62 5.84 14.85
C ILE A 115 -22.29 5.56 15.55
N TYR A 116 -22.14 5.93 16.82
CA TYR A 116 -20.97 5.56 17.63
C TYR A 116 -20.79 4.06 17.75
N HIS A 117 -21.87 3.30 17.96
CA HIS A 117 -21.80 1.84 17.99
C HIS A 117 -21.30 1.27 16.66
N ARG A 118 -21.76 1.80 15.52
CA ARG A 118 -21.25 1.40 14.19
C ARG A 118 -19.77 1.72 14.05
N SER A 119 -19.35 2.93 14.43
CA SER A 119 -17.95 3.33 14.38
C SER A 119 -17.07 2.42 15.23
N ASN A 120 -17.53 2.08 16.45
CA ASN A 120 -16.81 1.20 17.34
C ASN A 120 -16.74 -0.25 16.82
N ALA A 121 -17.79 -0.72 16.14
CA ALA A 121 -17.78 -2.04 15.49
C ALA A 121 -16.70 -2.15 14.41
N THR A 122 -16.35 -1.04 13.75
CA THR A 122 -15.33 -0.97 12.69
C THR A 122 -13.94 -0.52 13.16
N HIS A 123 -13.69 -0.45 14.48
CA HIS A 123 -12.43 0.11 15.02
C HIS A 123 -11.17 -0.62 14.52
N GLU A 124 -11.27 -1.93 14.26
CA GLU A 124 -10.16 -2.73 13.73
C GLU A 124 -9.76 -2.31 12.32
N ASP A 125 -10.73 -1.94 11.46
CA ASP A 125 -10.46 -1.46 10.11
C ASP A 125 -9.71 -0.12 10.11
N TRP A 126 -10.08 0.77 11.05
CA TRP A 126 -9.38 2.03 11.26
C TRP A 126 -7.95 1.81 11.78
N ASN A 127 -7.77 0.89 12.73
CA ASN A 127 -6.43 0.51 13.22
C ASN A 127 -5.56 -0.07 12.10
N ALA A 128 -6.14 -0.91 11.23
CA ALA A 128 -5.46 -1.43 10.05
C ALA A 128 -5.03 -0.28 9.12
N LEU A 129 -5.91 0.68 8.85
CA LEU A 129 -5.59 1.88 8.05
C LEU A 129 -4.41 2.67 8.65
N TYR A 130 -4.41 2.95 9.95
CA TYR A 130 -3.31 3.66 10.61
C TYR A 130 -2.01 2.87 10.59
N SER A 131 -2.09 1.55 10.72
CA SER A 131 -0.91 0.68 10.71
C SER A 131 -0.18 0.68 9.36
N VAL A 132 -0.91 0.89 8.25
CA VAL A 132 -0.32 0.86 6.90
C VAL A 132 0.24 2.21 6.44
N MET A 133 -0.13 3.33 7.08
CA MET A 133 0.34 4.68 6.73
C MET A 133 1.88 4.81 6.64
N PRO A 134 2.67 4.40 7.65
CA PRO A 134 4.13 4.54 7.57
C PRO A 134 4.75 3.70 6.45
N PHE A 135 4.12 2.58 6.10
CA PHE A 135 4.56 1.77 4.97
C PHE A 135 4.22 2.43 3.63
N ALA A 136 3.06 3.09 3.53
CA ALA A 136 2.71 3.86 2.36
C ALA A 136 3.75 4.97 2.09
N THR A 137 4.16 5.69 3.14
CA THR A 137 5.22 6.70 3.06
C THR A 137 6.56 6.12 2.60
N ALA A 138 6.93 4.95 3.13
CA ALA A 138 8.22 4.33 2.86
C ALA A 138 8.34 3.77 1.43
N PHE A 139 7.25 3.23 0.89
CA PHE A 139 7.27 2.51 -0.40
C PHE A 139 6.68 3.29 -1.59
N PHE A 140 5.79 4.25 -1.35
CA PHE A 140 5.10 4.99 -2.42
C PHE A 140 5.32 6.50 -2.31
N GLY A 141 5.39 7.02 -1.09
CA GLY A 141 5.68 8.43 -0.84
C GLY A 141 4.63 9.09 0.05
N LYS A 142 4.82 10.40 0.26
CA LYS A 142 3.93 11.19 1.12
C LYS A 142 2.54 11.40 0.53
N ASP A 143 2.41 11.39 -0.80
CA ASP A 143 1.14 11.66 -1.47
C ASP A 143 0.14 10.51 -1.23
N GLU A 144 0.62 9.27 -1.23
CA GLU A 144 -0.18 8.08 -0.93
C GLU A 144 -0.55 8.00 0.55
N GLU A 145 0.36 8.37 1.44
CA GLU A 145 0.06 8.52 2.87
C GLU A 145 -1.05 9.58 3.09
N GLU A 146 -0.97 10.71 2.38
CA GLU A 146 -1.97 11.78 2.49
C GLU A 146 -3.36 11.33 1.99
N CYS A 147 -3.42 10.44 1.00
CA CYS A 147 -4.68 9.82 0.59
C CYS A 147 -5.29 8.99 1.74
N LEU A 148 -4.48 8.18 2.44
CA LEU A 148 -4.95 7.42 3.61
C LEU A 148 -5.38 8.35 4.76
N ARG A 149 -4.61 9.42 5.01
CA ARG A 149 -4.97 10.45 6.00
C ARG A 149 -6.27 11.15 5.64
N THR A 150 -6.53 11.40 4.36
CA THR A 150 -7.79 12.00 3.88
C THR A 150 -8.98 11.11 4.24
N ILE A 151 -8.87 9.78 4.05
CA ILE A 151 -9.90 8.81 4.42
C ILE A 151 -10.16 8.86 5.95
N ALA A 152 -9.10 8.77 6.76
CA ALA A 152 -9.20 8.88 8.21
C ALA A 152 -9.78 10.23 8.67
N HIS A 153 -9.42 11.32 7.99
CA HIS A 153 -9.93 12.65 8.29
C HIS A 153 -11.43 12.76 8.01
N GLN A 154 -11.92 12.16 6.92
CA GLN A 154 -13.35 12.11 6.64
C GLN A 154 -14.12 11.35 7.73
N HIS A 155 -13.58 10.24 8.24
CA HIS A 155 -14.16 9.55 9.40
C HIS A 155 -14.29 10.47 10.62
N ARG A 156 -13.25 11.26 10.92
CA ARG A 156 -13.31 12.23 12.03
C ARG A 156 -14.35 13.32 11.79
N ILE A 157 -14.49 13.83 10.56
CA ILE A 157 -15.53 14.81 10.21
C ILE A 157 -16.92 14.25 10.52
N VAL A 158 -17.19 13.00 10.15
CA VAL A 158 -18.48 12.34 10.44
C VAL A 158 -18.75 12.31 11.94
N LEU A 159 -17.78 11.90 12.76
CA LEU A 159 -17.96 11.85 14.22
C LEU A 159 -18.20 13.24 14.81
N VAL A 160 -17.45 14.26 14.36
CA VAL A 160 -17.67 15.65 14.80
C VAL A 160 -19.05 16.16 14.37
N ALA A 161 -19.53 15.79 13.19
CA ALA A 161 -20.88 16.12 12.73
C ALA A 161 -21.95 15.46 13.59
N VAL A 162 -21.72 14.21 14.01
CA VAL A 162 -22.61 13.47 14.94
C VAL A 162 -22.69 14.17 16.30
N GLU A 163 -21.54 14.56 16.87
CA GLU A 163 -21.49 15.33 18.13
C GLU A 163 -22.27 16.64 17.99
N SER A 164 -21.99 17.40 16.92
CA SER A 164 -22.62 18.70 16.67
C SER A 164 -24.14 18.59 16.42
N TYR A 165 -24.60 17.48 15.83
CA TYR A 165 -26.01 17.25 15.53
C TYR A 165 -26.87 17.10 16.79
N VAL A 166 -26.30 16.58 17.88
CA VAL A 166 -26.98 16.46 19.17
C VAL A 166 -27.33 17.84 19.74
N ASP A 167 -26.42 18.81 19.59
CA ASP A 167 -26.53 20.13 20.18
C ASP A 167 -27.25 21.17 19.30
N ASP A 168 -27.53 20.85 18.02
CA ASP A 168 -28.31 21.68 17.09
C ASP A 168 -29.84 21.67 17.41
N HIS A 169 -30.19 21.92 18.67
CA HIS A 169 -31.54 21.79 19.24
C HIS A 169 -32.60 22.64 18.51
N ASP A 170 -32.25 23.86 18.09
CA ASP A 170 -33.20 24.81 17.50
C ASP A 170 -33.29 24.75 15.97
N SER A 171 -32.32 24.11 15.30
CA SER A 171 -32.16 24.17 13.84
C SER A 171 -32.35 25.58 13.28
N SER A 172 -31.89 26.58 14.06
CA SER A 172 -32.02 28.00 13.77
C SER A 172 -31.25 28.36 12.50
N ASP A 173 -30.15 27.67 12.26
CA ASP A 173 -29.43 27.64 10.99
C ASP A 173 -29.74 26.34 10.22
N ARG A 174 -30.69 26.45 9.28
CA ARG A 174 -31.10 25.32 8.42
C ARG A 174 -29.97 24.83 7.52
N ASP A 175 -29.05 25.70 7.12
CA ASP A 175 -27.95 25.33 6.24
C ASP A 175 -26.89 24.55 7.01
N PHE A 176 -26.65 24.93 8.26
CA PHE A 176 -25.83 24.15 9.18
C PHE A 176 -26.42 22.75 9.45
N THR A 177 -27.71 22.65 9.81
CA THR A 177 -28.37 21.35 10.02
C THR A 177 -28.31 20.47 8.76
N ARG A 178 -28.50 21.07 7.58
CA ARG A 178 -28.42 20.37 6.28
C ARG A 178 -27.03 19.81 6.04
N LYS A 179 -25.99 20.61 6.33
CA LYS A 179 -24.59 20.19 6.21
C LYS A 179 -24.25 19.06 7.17
N LEU A 180 -24.65 19.15 8.44
CA LEU A 180 -24.44 18.08 9.41
C LEU A 180 -25.08 16.76 8.94
N ARG A 181 -26.33 16.82 8.46
CA ARG A 181 -27.01 15.63 7.93
C ARG A 181 -26.34 15.09 6.66
N ALA A 182 -25.77 15.94 5.82
CA ALA A 182 -25.02 15.52 4.65
C ALA A 182 -23.73 14.79 5.04
N ASP A 183 -23.01 15.31 6.03
CA ASP A 183 -21.79 14.66 6.53
C ASP A 183 -22.13 13.32 7.23
N MET A 184 -23.20 13.27 8.03
CA MET A 184 -23.59 12.07 8.78
C MET A 184 -24.13 10.91 7.92
N PHE A 185 -24.88 11.21 6.87
CA PHE A 185 -25.72 10.24 6.18
C PHE A 185 -25.43 10.19 4.67
N LEU A 186 -25.31 8.99 4.11
CA LEU A 186 -25.04 8.80 2.69
C LEU A 186 -26.14 9.40 1.79
N GLY A 187 -25.75 10.09 0.73
CA GLY A 187 -26.72 10.61 -0.27
C GLY A 187 -27.66 11.69 0.28
N ARG A 188 -27.35 12.29 1.43
CA ARG A 188 -27.96 13.53 1.91
C ARG A 188 -27.03 14.68 1.47
N GLY A 189 -27.58 15.69 0.77
CA GLY A 189 -26.83 16.85 0.29
C GLY A 189 -26.53 16.80 -1.21
N GLU A 190 -26.14 17.95 -1.75
CA GLU A 190 -25.62 18.07 -3.12
C GLU A 190 -24.20 17.47 -3.12
N ASP A 191 -23.98 16.45 -3.95
CA ASP A 191 -22.69 15.80 -4.23
C ASP A 191 -21.93 15.09 -3.09
N ASP A 192 -22.55 14.76 -1.94
CA ASP A 192 -21.97 13.99 -0.81
C ASP A 192 -20.45 14.22 -0.62
N PRO A 193 -20.04 15.33 0.02
CA PRO A 193 -18.65 15.78 0.03
C PRO A 193 -17.70 14.77 0.68
N VAL A 194 -18.19 14.00 1.65
CA VAL A 194 -17.44 12.95 2.33
C VAL A 194 -17.15 11.81 1.36
N ALA A 195 -18.17 11.30 0.68
CA ALA A 195 -18.01 10.20 -0.28
C ALA A 195 -17.12 10.63 -1.46
N ALA A 196 -17.28 11.86 -1.97
CA ALA A 196 -16.47 12.38 -3.06
C ALA A 196 -14.97 12.38 -2.70
N LYS A 197 -14.60 12.90 -1.52
CA LYS A 197 -13.21 12.94 -1.05
C LYS A 197 -12.62 11.55 -0.83
N VAL A 198 -13.39 10.64 -0.24
CA VAL A 198 -12.94 9.25 -0.01
C VAL A 198 -12.73 8.52 -1.32
N ASN A 199 -13.68 8.62 -2.26
CA ASN A 199 -13.57 8.00 -3.57
C ASN A 199 -12.39 8.57 -4.37
N GLN A 200 -12.15 9.88 -4.30
CA GLN A 200 -10.99 10.50 -4.92
C GLN A 200 -9.67 9.99 -4.31
N ALA A 201 -9.58 9.92 -2.98
CA ALA A 201 -8.39 9.40 -2.29
C ALA A 201 -8.11 7.94 -2.66
N VAL A 202 -9.15 7.10 -2.72
CA VAL A 202 -9.04 5.70 -3.15
C VAL A 202 -8.61 5.62 -4.62
N ALA A 203 -9.24 6.39 -5.52
CA ALA A 203 -8.86 6.41 -6.94
C ALA A 203 -7.40 6.85 -7.15
N ASN A 204 -6.91 7.80 -6.36
CA ASN A 204 -5.51 8.22 -6.40
C ASN A 204 -4.58 7.08 -5.98
N LEU A 205 -4.89 6.36 -4.90
CA LEU A 205 -4.12 5.17 -4.47
C LEU A 205 -4.14 4.07 -5.56
N GLU A 206 -5.31 3.80 -6.13
CA GLU A 206 -5.49 2.83 -7.20
C GLU A 206 -4.62 3.14 -8.42
N SER A 207 -4.59 4.41 -8.83
CA SER A 207 -3.82 4.86 -10.00
C SER A 207 -2.32 4.57 -9.91
N LYS A 208 -1.78 4.43 -8.69
CA LYS A 208 -0.37 4.18 -8.41
C LYS A 208 -0.09 2.72 -8.11
N ILE A 209 -0.91 2.10 -7.27
CA ILE A 209 -0.64 0.77 -6.73
C ILE A 209 -1.12 -0.33 -7.69
N ILE A 210 -2.27 -0.18 -8.35
CA ILE A 210 -2.81 -1.21 -9.25
C ILE A 210 -1.84 -1.53 -10.41
N PRO A 211 -1.23 -0.55 -11.10
CA PRO A 211 -0.25 -0.86 -12.16
C PRO A 211 0.96 -1.67 -11.66
N LEU A 212 1.38 -1.46 -10.41
CA LEU A 212 2.45 -2.24 -9.79
C LEU A 212 2.02 -3.69 -9.55
N LEU A 213 0.77 -3.91 -9.10
CA LEU A 213 0.22 -5.24 -8.82
C LEU A 213 -0.09 -6.04 -10.09
N ARG A 214 -0.55 -5.38 -11.16
CA ARG A 214 -0.96 -6.04 -12.41
C ARG A 214 0.18 -6.47 -13.33
N ASN A 215 1.44 -6.31 -12.89
CA ASN A 215 2.62 -6.70 -13.67
C ASN A 215 2.81 -5.95 -15.00
N ASP A 216 2.17 -4.79 -15.21
CA ASP A 216 2.48 -3.92 -16.36
C ASP A 216 3.97 -3.51 -16.35
N PHE A 217 4.58 -3.47 -15.16
CA PHE A 217 6.02 -3.30 -14.98
C PHE A 217 6.85 -4.58 -15.21
N ALA A 218 6.38 -5.75 -14.75
CA ALA A 218 7.12 -7.01 -14.89
C ALA A 218 7.19 -7.49 -16.35
N ALA A 219 6.13 -7.26 -17.14
CA ALA A 219 6.17 -7.50 -18.59
C ALA A 219 7.22 -6.60 -19.28
N SER A 220 7.37 -5.35 -18.83
CA SER A 220 8.36 -4.41 -19.39
C SER A 220 9.81 -4.72 -18.97
N ALA A 221 10.01 -5.28 -17.77
CA ALA A 221 11.33 -5.62 -17.24
C ALA A 221 11.82 -6.97 -17.79
N VAL A 222 10.95 -7.99 -17.82
CA VAL A 222 11.25 -9.29 -18.46
C VAL A 222 11.40 -9.14 -19.97
N GLY A 223 10.58 -8.28 -20.61
CA GLY A 223 10.72 -7.95 -22.02
C GLY A 223 12.06 -7.26 -22.34
N ARG A 224 12.50 -6.31 -21.49
CA ARG A 224 13.82 -5.67 -21.63
C ARG A 224 14.98 -6.62 -21.37
N ALA A 225 14.89 -7.47 -20.35
CA ALA A 225 15.92 -8.48 -20.07
C ALA A 225 16.08 -9.50 -21.23
N LYS A 226 14.95 -9.96 -21.81
CA LYS A 226 14.98 -10.82 -23.01
C LYS A 226 15.54 -10.09 -24.24
N ALA A 227 15.25 -8.80 -24.40
CA ALA A 227 15.76 -8.00 -25.50
C ALA A 227 17.28 -7.74 -25.38
N MET A 228 17.78 -7.47 -24.17
CA MET A 228 19.22 -7.28 -23.92
C MET A 228 19.99 -8.59 -24.09
N SER A 229 19.49 -9.72 -23.56
CA SER A 229 20.07 -11.05 -23.79
C SER A 229 20.17 -11.40 -25.28
N LYS A 230 19.13 -11.06 -26.06
CA LYS A 230 19.14 -11.28 -27.51
C LYS A 230 20.12 -10.35 -28.23
N ALA A 231 20.25 -9.10 -27.79
CA ALA A 231 21.21 -8.14 -28.36
C ALA A 231 22.66 -8.55 -28.06
N GLU A 232 22.95 -9.05 -26.86
CA GLU A 232 24.26 -9.57 -26.48
C GLU A 232 24.62 -10.84 -27.26
N ALA A 233 23.67 -11.76 -27.44
CA ALA A 233 23.87 -12.95 -28.27
C ALA A 233 24.17 -12.61 -29.74
N VAL A 234 23.52 -11.58 -30.29
CA VAL A 234 23.78 -11.08 -31.65
C VAL A 234 25.14 -10.38 -31.73
N SER A 235 25.51 -9.56 -30.75
CA SER A 235 26.83 -8.92 -30.67
C SER A 235 27.96 -9.96 -30.59
N ALA A 236 27.77 -11.05 -29.83
CA ALA A 236 28.74 -12.12 -29.72
C ALA A 236 28.89 -12.91 -31.03
N ALA A 237 27.79 -13.15 -31.75
CA ALA A 237 27.81 -13.82 -33.05
C ALA A 237 28.48 -12.98 -34.15
N VAL A 238 28.31 -11.65 -34.13
CA VAL A 238 28.93 -10.73 -35.10
C VAL A 238 30.44 -10.62 -34.90
N ASN A 239 30.92 -10.63 -33.65
CA ASN A 239 32.35 -10.58 -33.34
C ASN A 239 33.07 -11.94 -33.48
N ALA A 240 32.34 -13.03 -33.72
CA ALA A 240 32.87 -14.37 -33.94
C ALA A 240 32.90 -14.80 -35.43
N GLY A 241 32.56 -13.89 -36.35
CA GLY A 241 32.70 -14.10 -37.80
C GLY A 241 34.16 -14.04 -38.26
N PRO A 242 34.50 -14.71 -39.38
CA PRO A 242 35.82 -15.25 -39.70
C PRO A 242 36.95 -14.23 -39.86
#